data_AF-A0A2K1QHR1-F1
#
_entry.id   AF-A0A2K1QHR1-F1
#
_cell.length_a   1.000
_cell.length_b   1.000
_cell.length_c   1.000
_cell.angle_alpha   90.00
_cell.angle_beta   90.00
_cell.angle_gamma   90.00
#
_symmetry.space_group_name_H-M   'P 1'
#
loop_
_entity.id
_entity.type
_entity.pdbx_description
1 polymer ?
#
loop_
_entity_poly.entity_id
_entity_poly.type
_entity_poly.pdbx_seq_one_letter_code
_entity_poly.pdbx_strand_id
1 'polypeptide(L)'
;MAQDLSRGQLCTVCAAHAHKYRCPRCPAVRTCSLSCYKRHQSRASCNGQRSETNYVKKSQLVTAAGFDHDYNFLTKIERAIQTPPRTTADQVDERPHKRRKKAAMGGMEKYCSENAITLERAPEGFQRAKNNETKFFQRSKKVCWMVEWVDEQGSRTTSRVLEDTPLGEAYRYMKKEQKRLLRQETTTTHDAGKEVNASKECPQLLPVDVNTPGPTGSLAEQGSIAPTTTTPTDTGPDITVQGGQTRTDTEQPLNFYLHLPRCISRNPVLATLSETSTITQCLTQRRILEYPTVYVLPQPADSLPDTYMSEGAYRRQLQDDNKNVNIAEIVRSAAAEVGGRSARTDELHALQEERLDEKAILEMLKRDVNAQYM
;
A
#
# COMPACT_ATOMS: atom_id res chain seq x y z
N MET A 1 -36.56 -27.18 -49.03
CA MET A 1 -35.68 -28.14 -48.34
C MET A 1 -35.35 -27.59 -46.96
N ALA A 2 -36.10 -27.99 -45.93
CA ALA A 2 -35.75 -27.65 -44.56
C ALA A 2 -34.64 -28.61 -44.13
N GLN A 3 -33.40 -28.10 -44.03
CA GLN A 3 -32.28 -28.89 -43.52
C GLN A 3 -32.51 -29.13 -42.02
N ASP A 4 -32.64 -30.39 -41.64
CA ASP A 4 -32.74 -30.81 -40.24
C ASP A 4 -31.39 -30.59 -39.55
N LEU A 5 -31.19 -29.38 -39.01
CA LEU A 5 -29.97 -28.97 -38.34
C LEU A 5 -29.89 -29.68 -36.98
N SER A 6 -28.86 -30.52 -36.80
CA SER A 6 -28.59 -31.20 -35.53
C SER A 6 -28.52 -30.24 -34.34
N ARG A 7 -28.86 -30.70 -33.12
CA ARG A 7 -28.90 -29.88 -31.88
C ARG A 7 -27.59 -29.11 -31.58
N GLY A 8 -26.45 -29.56 -32.11
CA GLY A 8 -25.16 -28.86 -31.97
C GLY A 8 -24.94 -27.69 -32.95
N GLN A 9 -25.79 -27.55 -33.97
CA GLN A 9 -25.70 -26.51 -35.00
C GLN A 9 -26.68 -25.35 -34.77
N LEU A 10 -27.67 -25.51 -33.90
CA LEU A 10 -28.62 -24.45 -33.56
C LEU A 10 -28.08 -23.49 -32.49
N CYS A 11 -28.61 -22.28 -32.49
CA CYS A 11 -28.35 -21.27 -31.48
C CYS A 11 -28.84 -21.75 -30.10
N THR A 12 -27.97 -21.72 -29.09
CA THR A 12 -28.29 -22.18 -27.73
C THR A 12 -29.27 -21.29 -26.98
N VAL A 13 -29.57 -20.09 -27.52
CA VAL A 13 -30.43 -19.09 -26.87
C VAL A 13 -31.84 -19.06 -27.47
N CYS A 14 -31.98 -19.23 -28.78
CA CYS A 14 -33.28 -19.19 -29.46
C CYS A 14 -33.70 -20.52 -30.10
N ALA A 15 -32.78 -21.48 -30.26
CA ALA A 15 -32.98 -22.79 -30.89
C ALA A 15 -33.64 -22.80 -32.28
N ALA A 16 -33.88 -21.64 -32.89
CA ALA A 16 -34.62 -21.51 -34.15
C ALA A 16 -33.71 -21.37 -35.39
N HIS A 17 -32.48 -20.88 -35.19
CA HIS A 17 -31.54 -20.59 -36.28
C HIS A 17 -30.19 -21.25 -36.02
N ALA A 18 -29.44 -21.53 -37.09
CA ALA A 18 -28.06 -21.98 -36.99
C ALA A 18 -27.20 -20.94 -36.24
N HIS A 19 -26.25 -21.40 -35.43
CA HIS A 19 -25.32 -20.52 -34.74
C HIS A 19 -24.30 -19.90 -35.70
N LYS A 20 -23.92 -18.65 -35.46
CA LYS A 20 -22.89 -17.91 -36.22
C LYS A 20 -21.71 -17.47 -35.36
N TYR A 21 -21.96 -17.26 -34.07
CA TYR A 21 -21.00 -16.71 -33.12
C TYR A 21 -20.89 -17.61 -31.88
N ARG A 22 -19.77 -17.49 -31.17
CA ARG A 22 -19.51 -18.19 -29.90
C ARG A 22 -19.12 -17.20 -28.83
N CYS A 23 -19.64 -17.38 -27.62
CA CYS A 23 -19.23 -16.54 -26.50
C CYS A 23 -17.77 -16.83 -26.13
N PRO A 24 -16.90 -15.81 -26.00
CA PRO A 24 -15.50 -16.01 -25.61
C PRO A 24 -15.36 -16.49 -24.15
N ARG A 25 -16.30 -16.15 -23.26
CA ARG A 25 -16.30 -16.60 -21.86
C ARG A 25 -16.90 -17.99 -21.67
N CYS A 26 -18.00 -18.26 -22.38
CA CYS A 26 -18.79 -19.47 -22.21
C CYS A 26 -18.62 -20.36 -23.44
N PRO A 27 -17.67 -21.30 -23.44
CA PRO A 27 -17.36 -22.12 -24.62
C PRO A 27 -18.53 -22.97 -25.10
N ALA A 28 -19.50 -23.27 -24.23
CA ALA A 28 -20.71 -24.03 -24.59
C ALA A 28 -21.79 -23.18 -25.28
N VAL A 29 -21.70 -21.84 -25.24
CA VAL A 29 -22.75 -20.95 -25.72
C VAL A 29 -22.46 -20.50 -27.15
N ARG A 30 -23.39 -20.80 -28.05
CA ARG A 30 -23.32 -20.45 -29.48
C ARG A 30 -24.57 -19.66 -29.87
N THR A 31 -24.38 -18.51 -30.50
CA THR A 31 -25.46 -17.56 -30.80
C THR A 31 -25.57 -17.29 -32.29
N CYS A 32 -26.80 -17.09 -32.80
CA CYS A 32 -27.02 -16.75 -34.21
C CYS A 32 -26.88 -15.24 -34.49
N SER A 33 -27.10 -14.39 -33.48
CA SER A 33 -27.18 -12.93 -33.62
C SER A 33 -26.73 -12.20 -32.36
N LEU A 34 -26.48 -10.89 -32.50
CA LEU A 34 -26.15 -10.00 -31.38
C LEU A 34 -27.27 -9.95 -30.32
N SER A 35 -28.54 -10.03 -30.74
CA SER A 35 -29.67 -10.08 -29.80
C SER A 35 -29.64 -11.35 -28.93
N CYS A 36 -29.31 -12.50 -29.52
CA CYS A 36 -29.09 -13.73 -28.76
C CYS A 36 -27.85 -13.65 -27.86
N TYR A 37 -26.79 -12.98 -28.31
CA TYR A 37 -25.60 -12.74 -27.50
C TYR A 37 -25.90 -11.88 -26.27
N LYS A 38 -26.56 -10.72 -26.43
CA LYS A 38 -26.96 -9.85 -25.31
C LYS A 38 -27.93 -10.53 -24.35
N ARG A 39 -28.86 -11.34 -24.88
CA ARG A 39 -29.79 -12.14 -24.07
C ARG A 39 -29.08 -13.22 -23.25
N HIS A 40 -28.00 -13.81 -23.78
CA HIS A 40 -27.15 -14.69 -22.99
C HIS A 40 -26.38 -13.92 -21.90
N GLN A 41 -25.80 -12.76 -22.24
CA GLN A 41 -25.07 -11.93 -21.28
C GLN A 41 -25.93 -11.56 -20.07
N SER A 42 -27.20 -11.18 -20.30
CA SER A 42 -28.11 -10.84 -19.20
C SER A 42 -28.57 -12.07 -18.39
N ARG A 43 -28.94 -13.17 -19.05
CA ARG A 43 -29.45 -14.36 -18.35
C ARG A 43 -28.40 -15.12 -17.57
N ALA A 44 -27.16 -15.13 -18.05
CA ALA A 44 -26.05 -15.89 -17.45
C ALA A 44 -25.08 -14.98 -16.67
N SER A 45 -25.42 -13.70 -16.45
CA SER A 45 -24.54 -12.69 -15.84
C SER A 45 -23.12 -12.71 -16.44
N CYS A 46 -23.04 -12.86 -17.76
CA CYS A 46 -21.79 -13.05 -18.49
C CYS A 46 -21.30 -11.72 -19.05
N ASN A 47 -20.09 -11.29 -18.67
CA ASN A 47 -19.49 -10.05 -19.16
C ASN A 47 -19.02 -10.12 -20.63
N GLY A 48 -19.07 -11.30 -21.26
CA GLY A 48 -18.67 -11.47 -22.67
C GLY A 48 -17.17 -11.30 -22.93
N GLN A 49 -16.35 -11.31 -21.89
CA GLN A 49 -14.89 -11.26 -21.99
C GLN A 49 -14.32 -12.63 -21.59
N ARG A 50 -13.24 -13.07 -22.27
CA ARG A 50 -12.51 -14.27 -21.84
C ARG A 50 -12.06 -14.05 -20.40
N SER A 51 -12.01 -15.13 -19.62
CA SER A 51 -11.45 -15.06 -18.27
C SER A 51 -10.00 -15.46 -18.37
N GLU A 52 -9.09 -14.48 -18.32
CA GLU A 52 -7.66 -14.72 -18.42
C GLU A 52 -7.11 -15.54 -17.23
N THR A 53 -7.83 -15.58 -16.10
CA THR A 53 -7.38 -16.20 -14.84
C THR A 53 -8.07 -17.52 -14.49
N ASN A 54 -8.82 -18.12 -15.41
CA ASN A 54 -9.44 -19.43 -15.12
C ASN A 54 -8.40 -20.52 -15.01
N TYR A 55 -8.62 -21.45 -14.08
CA TYR A 55 -7.78 -22.62 -13.93
C TYR A 55 -7.81 -23.49 -15.19
N VAL A 56 -6.65 -23.73 -15.79
CA VAL A 56 -6.42 -24.64 -16.91
C VAL A 56 -5.53 -25.79 -16.43
N LYS A 57 -5.93 -27.03 -16.74
CA LYS A 57 -5.13 -28.22 -16.38
C LYS A 57 -3.80 -28.20 -17.12
N LYS A 58 -2.73 -28.68 -16.48
CA LYS A 58 -1.37 -28.70 -17.06
C LYS A 58 -1.32 -29.33 -18.46
N SER A 59 -2.07 -30.41 -18.71
CA SER A 59 -2.15 -31.06 -20.02
C SER A 59 -2.74 -30.18 -21.13
N GLN A 60 -3.61 -29.23 -20.80
CA GLN A 60 -4.20 -28.28 -21.75
C GLN A 60 -3.34 -27.01 -21.91
N LEU A 61 -2.51 -26.71 -20.91
CA LEU A 61 -1.57 -25.60 -20.95
C LEU A 61 -0.36 -25.92 -21.84
N VAL A 62 0.13 -27.16 -21.79
CA VAL A 62 1.22 -27.67 -22.65
C VAL A 62 0.67 -28.00 -24.05
N THR A 63 0.03 -27.03 -24.68
CA THR A 63 -0.46 -27.06 -26.06
C THR A 63 -0.17 -25.70 -26.67
N ALA A 64 0.08 -25.62 -27.98
CA ALA A 64 0.39 -24.35 -28.66
C ALA A 64 -0.66 -23.26 -28.36
N ALA A 65 -1.94 -23.61 -28.34
CA ALA A 65 -3.01 -22.68 -27.99
C ALA A 65 -3.00 -22.19 -26.52
N GLY A 66 -2.47 -23.01 -25.60
CA GLY A 66 -2.29 -22.63 -24.19
C GLY A 66 -1.10 -21.68 -24.02
N PHE A 67 0.00 -21.94 -24.73
CA PHE A 67 1.16 -21.04 -24.75
C PHE A 67 0.81 -19.68 -25.38
N ASP A 68 0.09 -19.67 -26.49
CA ASP A 68 -0.37 -18.43 -27.13
C ASP A 68 -1.27 -17.61 -26.21
N HIS A 69 -2.11 -18.27 -25.41
CA HIS A 69 -2.96 -17.60 -24.43
C HIS A 69 -2.12 -16.85 -23.39
N ASP A 70 -1.14 -17.52 -22.79
CA ASP A 70 -0.29 -16.95 -21.75
C ASP A 70 0.65 -15.88 -22.32
N TYR A 71 1.22 -16.12 -23.49
CA TYR A 71 2.03 -15.13 -24.18
C TYR A 71 1.25 -13.84 -24.46
N ASN A 72 0.03 -13.95 -24.99
CA ASN A 72 -0.83 -12.78 -25.24
C ASN A 72 -1.22 -12.06 -23.94
N PHE A 73 -1.43 -12.79 -22.84
CA PHE A 73 -1.73 -12.20 -21.55
C PHE A 73 -0.54 -11.43 -20.98
N LEU A 74 0.66 -12.03 -20.95
CA LEU A 74 1.88 -11.39 -20.46
C LEU A 74 2.25 -10.19 -21.32
N THR A 75 2.15 -10.31 -22.65
CA THR A 75 2.41 -9.18 -23.57
C THR A 75 1.46 -8.01 -23.34
N LYS A 76 0.18 -8.28 -23.02
CA LYS A 76 -0.78 -7.22 -22.66
C LYS A 76 -0.39 -6.51 -21.36
N ILE A 77 0.06 -7.25 -20.35
CA ILE A 77 0.53 -6.69 -19.08
C ILE A 77 1.78 -5.84 -19.31
N GLU A 78 2.76 -6.35 -20.04
CA GLU A 78 4.00 -5.65 -20.33
C GLU A 78 3.74 -4.34 -21.07
N ARG A 79 2.89 -4.36 -22.10
CA ARG A 79 2.45 -3.15 -22.81
C ARG A 79 1.72 -2.17 -21.90
N ALA A 80 0.90 -2.65 -20.96
CA ALA A 80 0.19 -1.81 -20.01
C ALA A 80 1.12 -1.17 -18.97
N ILE A 81 2.24 -1.80 -18.63
CA ILE A 81 3.28 -1.23 -17.75
C ILE A 81 4.11 -0.20 -18.51
N GLN A 82 4.51 -0.50 -19.76
CA GLN A 82 5.32 0.38 -20.59
C GLN A 82 4.56 1.62 -21.09
N THR A 83 3.25 1.51 -21.25
CA THR A 83 2.41 2.65 -21.60
C THR A 83 2.02 3.38 -20.30
N PRO A 84 2.38 4.66 -20.10
CA PRO A 84 1.86 5.41 -18.96
C PRO A 84 0.33 5.34 -18.99
N PRO A 85 -0.35 5.16 -17.85
CA PRO A 85 -1.80 5.01 -17.83
C PRO A 85 -2.41 6.19 -18.57
N ARG A 86 -2.94 5.94 -19.78
CA ARG A 86 -3.83 6.89 -20.42
C ARG A 86 -4.99 7.01 -19.45
N THR A 87 -5.05 8.14 -18.75
CA THR A 87 -6.20 8.49 -17.93
C THR A 87 -7.43 8.21 -18.78
N THR A 88 -8.36 7.42 -18.24
CA THR A 88 -9.66 7.06 -18.84
C THR A 88 -10.52 8.28 -19.22
N ALA A 89 -10.02 9.49 -19.03
CA ALA A 89 -10.54 10.74 -19.54
C ALA A 89 -10.44 10.90 -21.08
N ASP A 90 -9.61 10.11 -21.77
CA ASP A 90 -9.43 10.22 -23.24
C ASP A 90 -10.37 9.33 -24.08
N GLN A 91 -11.25 8.56 -23.45
CA GLN A 91 -12.20 7.69 -24.17
C GLN A 91 -13.66 7.88 -23.74
N VAL A 92 -14.15 9.11 -23.67
CA VAL A 92 -15.53 9.52 -24.04
C VAL A 92 -15.69 11.00 -23.69
N ASP A 93 -15.49 11.87 -24.67
CA ASP A 93 -16.32 13.06 -24.95
C ASP A 93 -15.51 14.04 -25.81
N GLU A 94 -15.90 14.18 -27.07
CA GLU A 94 -15.58 15.31 -27.94
C GLU A 94 -16.27 16.58 -27.40
N ARG A 95 -15.81 17.10 -26.25
CA ARG A 95 -16.17 18.43 -25.76
C ARG A 95 -14.89 19.25 -25.60
N PRO A 96 -14.88 20.53 -26.02
CA PRO A 96 -13.67 21.33 -26.04
C PRO A 96 -13.13 21.48 -24.61
N HIS A 97 -11.95 20.91 -24.37
CA HIS A 97 -11.27 20.96 -23.10
C HIS A 97 -11.00 22.42 -22.70
N LYS A 98 -11.70 22.93 -21.68
CA LYS A 98 -11.12 23.95 -20.82
C LYS A 98 -9.78 23.39 -20.32
N ARG A 99 -8.66 24.02 -20.68
CA ARG A 99 -7.32 23.70 -20.20
C ARG A 99 -7.39 23.37 -18.71
N ARG A 100 -7.35 22.07 -18.35
CA ARG A 100 -7.20 21.66 -16.95
C ARG A 100 -5.87 22.25 -16.51
N LYS A 101 -5.90 23.23 -15.60
CA LYS A 101 -4.70 23.71 -14.91
C LYS A 101 -3.96 22.44 -14.42
N LYS A 102 -2.63 22.35 -14.65
CA LYS A 102 -1.78 21.29 -14.08
C LYS A 102 -2.26 21.10 -12.63
N ALA A 103 -2.75 19.90 -12.30
CA ALA A 103 -3.34 19.64 -11.00
C ALA A 103 -2.30 20.03 -9.94
N ALA A 104 -2.62 21.01 -9.10
CA ALA A 104 -1.75 21.35 -7.98
C ALA A 104 -1.50 20.06 -7.19
N MET A 105 -0.24 19.81 -6.84
CA MET A 105 0.14 18.67 -5.99
C MET A 105 -0.81 18.59 -4.80
N GLY A 106 -1.39 17.41 -4.56
CA GLY A 106 -2.31 17.20 -3.46
C GLY A 106 -1.63 17.50 -2.12
N GLY A 107 -2.44 17.80 -1.10
CA GLY A 107 -1.92 18.17 0.22
C GLY A 107 -1.04 17.07 0.84
N MET A 108 -1.37 15.81 0.59
CA MET A 108 -0.58 14.66 1.03
C MET A 108 0.80 14.61 0.37
N GLU A 109 0.86 14.78 -0.95
CA GLU A 109 2.10 14.71 -1.72
C GLU A 109 3.03 15.87 -1.33
N LYS A 110 2.46 17.05 -1.09
CA LYS A 110 3.18 18.20 -0.55
C LYS A 110 3.75 17.92 0.84
N TYR A 111 2.93 17.38 1.74
CA TYR A 111 3.37 16.99 3.08
C TYR A 111 4.53 15.99 3.05
N CYS A 112 4.42 14.96 2.21
CA CYS A 112 5.47 13.95 2.06
C CYS A 112 6.76 14.57 1.53
N SER A 113 6.66 15.46 0.54
CA SER A 113 7.80 16.18 -0.02
C SER A 113 8.49 17.08 1.03
N GLU A 114 7.72 17.82 1.83
CA GLU A 114 8.23 18.71 2.88
C GLU A 114 8.95 17.93 4.00
N ASN A 115 8.50 16.71 4.31
CA ASN A 115 9.10 15.86 5.35
C ASN A 115 10.09 14.82 4.81
N ALA A 116 10.49 14.92 3.54
CA ALA A 116 11.39 13.98 2.86
C ALA A 116 10.92 12.51 2.92
N ILE A 117 9.61 12.26 2.86
CA ILE A 117 9.00 10.93 2.87
C ILE A 117 8.73 10.51 1.43
N THR A 118 9.27 9.36 1.02
CA THR A 118 8.98 8.78 -0.31
C THR A 118 7.80 7.83 -0.19
N LEU A 119 6.59 8.32 -0.50
CA LEU A 119 5.37 7.51 -0.47
C LEU A 119 5.09 6.89 -1.84
N GLU A 120 5.20 5.57 -1.93
CA GLU A 120 4.86 4.77 -3.12
C GLU A 120 3.45 4.18 -2.92
N ARG A 121 2.51 4.49 -3.81
CA ARG A 121 1.15 3.92 -3.73
C ARG A 121 1.15 2.46 -4.18
N ALA A 122 0.49 1.59 -3.42
CA ALA A 122 0.16 0.24 -3.83
C ALA A 122 -0.83 0.29 -5.01
N PRO A 123 -0.72 -0.62 -5.98
CA PRO A 123 -1.65 -0.65 -7.11
C PRO A 123 -3.11 -0.83 -6.67
N GLU A 124 -4.03 -0.23 -7.43
CA GLU A 124 -5.45 -0.35 -7.18
C GLU A 124 -5.90 -1.82 -7.17
N GLY A 125 -6.80 -2.16 -6.23
CA GLY A 125 -7.32 -3.53 -6.09
C GLY A 125 -6.55 -4.42 -5.11
N PHE A 126 -5.31 -4.08 -4.76
CA PHE A 126 -4.52 -4.80 -3.76
C PHE A 126 -5.09 -4.59 -2.35
N GLN A 127 -4.94 -5.61 -1.48
CA GLN A 127 -5.42 -5.53 -0.10
C GLN A 127 -4.81 -4.35 0.66
N ARG A 128 -3.53 -4.06 0.42
CA ARG A 128 -2.84 -2.92 1.04
C ARG A 128 -3.47 -1.58 0.66
N ALA A 129 -3.79 -1.36 -0.62
CA ALA A 129 -4.50 -0.16 -1.04
C ALA A 129 -5.92 -0.09 -0.44
N LYS A 130 -6.63 -1.22 -0.40
CA LYS A 130 -7.99 -1.31 0.16
C LYS A 130 -8.06 -1.03 1.66
N ASN A 131 -7.06 -1.48 2.40
CA ASN A 131 -6.98 -1.31 3.85
C ASN A 131 -6.36 0.03 4.25
N ASN A 132 -5.93 0.85 3.30
CA ASN A 132 -5.34 2.14 3.62
C ASN A 132 -6.41 3.15 4.04
N GLU A 133 -6.34 3.60 5.28
CA GLU A 133 -7.19 4.66 5.83
C GLU A 133 -6.41 5.94 6.15
N THR A 134 -5.21 6.09 5.59
CA THR A 134 -4.38 7.28 5.76
C THR A 134 -5.10 8.51 5.21
N LYS A 135 -5.19 9.57 6.02
CA LYS A 135 -5.91 10.81 5.68
C LYS A 135 -5.02 12.04 5.88
N PHE A 136 -5.09 12.95 4.93
CA PHE A 136 -4.52 14.29 5.06
C PHE A 136 -5.62 15.29 5.43
N PHE A 137 -5.39 16.07 6.50
CA PHE A 137 -6.33 17.09 6.94
C PHE A 137 -5.93 18.46 6.37
N GLN A 138 -6.62 18.92 5.32
CA GLN A 138 -6.28 20.16 4.59
C GLN A 138 -6.19 21.41 5.50
N ARG A 139 -7.06 21.54 6.51
CA ARG A 139 -7.12 22.71 7.39
C ARG A 139 -5.95 22.79 8.35
N SER A 140 -5.57 21.66 8.95
CA SER A 140 -4.45 21.59 9.90
C SER A 140 -3.12 21.28 9.24
N LYS A 141 -3.13 20.87 7.96
CA LYS A 141 -1.98 20.37 7.19
C LYS A 141 -1.28 19.17 7.85
N LYS A 142 -2.02 18.41 8.66
CA LYS A 142 -1.52 17.23 9.37
C LYS A 142 -1.94 15.94 8.68
N VAL A 143 -1.14 14.88 8.86
CA VAL A 143 -1.49 13.52 8.43
C VAL A 143 -1.93 12.65 9.60
N CYS A 144 -2.97 11.85 9.37
CA CYS A 144 -3.29 10.68 10.15
C CYS A 144 -2.89 9.44 9.35
N TRP A 145 -1.82 8.78 9.77
CA TRP A 145 -1.27 7.61 9.13
C TRP A 145 -2.03 6.35 9.54
N MET A 146 -2.34 5.50 8.57
CA MET A 146 -2.56 4.08 8.84
C MET A 146 -1.20 3.47 9.21
N VAL A 147 -1.11 2.69 10.28
CA VAL A 147 0.12 1.97 10.67
C VAL A 147 -0.21 0.51 10.86
N GLU A 148 0.56 -0.37 10.22
CA GLU A 148 0.48 -1.83 10.41
C GLU A 148 1.55 -2.25 11.43
N TRP A 149 1.12 -2.85 12.53
CA TRP A 149 1.95 -3.34 13.61
C TRP A 149 2.11 -4.85 13.48
N VAL A 150 3.34 -5.33 13.56
CA VAL A 150 3.68 -6.76 13.54
C VAL A 150 4.35 -7.11 14.85
N ASP A 151 3.81 -8.08 15.56
CA ASP A 151 4.41 -8.57 16.81
C ASP A 151 5.47 -9.68 16.55
N GLU A 152 6.11 -10.15 17.62
CA GLU A 152 7.08 -11.26 17.58
C GLU A 152 6.49 -12.55 16.99
N GLN A 153 5.18 -12.78 17.12
CA GLN A 153 4.49 -13.94 16.57
C GLN A 153 4.10 -13.77 15.10
N GLY A 154 4.33 -12.57 14.52
CA GLY A 154 3.94 -12.22 13.17
C GLY A 154 2.46 -11.82 13.02
N SER A 155 1.73 -11.68 14.13
CA SER A 155 0.36 -11.17 14.13
C SER A 155 0.32 -9.72 13.68
N ARG A 156 -0.64 -9.40 12.82
CA ARG A 156 -0.75 -8.09 12.18
C ARG A 156 -1.98 -7.35 12.65
N THR A 157 -1.78 -6.16 13.20
CA THR A 157 -2.86 -5.26 13.61
C THR A 157 -2.65 -3.90 13.00
N THR A 158 -3.72 -3.23 12.60
CA THR A 158 -3.66 -1.91 11.99
C THR A 158 -4.26 -0.85 12.93
N SER A 159 -3.63 0.32 13.07
CA SER A 159 -4.21 1.45 13.82
C SER A 159 -3.95 2.80 13.14
N ARG A 160 -4.83 3.77 13.40
CA ARG A 160 -4.70 5.15 12.91
C ARG A 160 -3.89 5.97 13.90
N VAL A 161 -2.86 6.66 13.44
CA VAL A 161 -1.91 7.40 14.29
C VAL A 161 -1.70 8.80 13.72
N LEU A 162 -1.77 9.83 14.56
CA LEU A 162 -1.47 11.19 14.14
C LEU A 162 0.05 11.39 13.98
N GLU A 163 0.43 12.26 13.07
CA GLU A 163 1.82 12.54 12.70
C GLU A 163 2.76 12.91 13.86
N ASP A 164 2.23 13.61 14.86
CA ASP A 164 2.92 14.17 16.01
C ASP A 164 2.91 13.24 17.22
N THR A 165 2.24 12.08 17.12
CA THR A 165 2.19 11.10 18.19
C THR A 165 3.54 10.37 18.29
N PRO A 166 4.15 10.27 19.48
CA PRO A 166 5.31 9.42 19.72
C PRO A 166 5.00 7.95 19.43
N LEU A 167 5.94 7.23 18.83
CA LEU A 167 5.74 5.85 18.36
C LEU A 167 5.32 4.89 19.49
N GLY A 168 5.95 4.99 20.66
CA GLY A 168 5.61 4.14 21.81
C GLY A 168 4.24 4.42 22.39
N GLU A 169 3.83 5.69 22.41
CA GLU A 169 2.48 6.06 22.83
C GLU A 169 1.43 5.49 21.87
N ALA A 170 1.67 5.62 20.56
CA ALA A 170 0.79 5.06 19.53
C ALA A 170 0.62 3.55 19.67
N TYR A 171 1.71 2.82 19.92
CA TYR A 171 1.67 1.37 20.13
C TYR A 171 0.90 0.98 21.40
N ARG A 172 1.16 1.67 22.52
CA ARG A 172 0.44 1.44 23.79
C ARG A 172 -1.06 1.70 23.66
N TYR A 173 -1.44 2.77 22.95
CA TYR A 173 -2.84 3.06 22.65
C TYR A 173 -3.48 1.93 21.83
N MET A 174 -2.80 1.45 20.78
CA MET A 174 -3.26 0.34 19.97
C MET A 174 -3.46 -0.94 20.80
N LYS A 175 -2.50 -1.33 21.65
CA LYS A 175 -2.63 -2.52 22.51
C LYS A 175 -3.77 -2.39 23.52
N LYS A 176 -3.96 -1.21 24.10
CA LYS A 176 -5.08 -0.93 25.01
C LYS A 176 -6.42 -1.10 24.30
N GLU A 177 -6.52 -0.59 23.07
CA GLU A 177 -7.73 -0.69 22.26
C GLU A 177 -8.02 -2.14 21.83
N GLN A 178 -7.00 -2.90 21.44
CA GLN A 178 -7.11 -4.33 21.14
C GLN A 178 -7.65 -5.12 22.34
N LYS A 179 -7.13 -4.86 23.55
CA LYS A 179 -7.60 -5.49 24.80
C LYS A 179 -9.03 -5.09 25.14
N ARG A 180 -9.43 -3.83 24.87
CA ARG A 180 -10.81 -3.35 25.07
C ARG A 180 -11.80 -4.09 24.17
N LEU A 181 -11.47 -4.24 22.89
CA LEU A 181 -12.31 -4.95 21.92
C LEU A 181 -12.44 -6.43 22.27
N LEU A 182 -11.34 -7.09 22.64
CA LEU A 182 -11.37 -8.50 23.04
C LEU A 182 -12.25 -8.74 24.28
N ARG A 183 -12.18 -7.84 25.27
CA ARG A 183 -13.06 -7.90 26.46
C ARG A 183 -14.53 -7.74 26.08
N GLN A 184 -14.84 -6.83 25.16
CA GLN A 184 -16.21 -6.61 24.72
C GLN A 184 -16.78 -7.86 24.03
N GLU A 185 -15.98 -8.51 23.18
CA GLU A 185 -16.36 -9.74 22.49
C GLU A 185 -16.61 -10.90 23.47
N THR A 186 -15.74 -11.09 24.47
CA THR A 186 -15.93 -12.13 25.50
C THR A 186 -17.18 -11.92 26.34
N THR A 187 -17.56 -10.67 26.61
CA THR A 187 -18.80 -10.35 27.35
C THR A 187 -20.04 -10.62 26.50
N THR A 188 -20.00 -10.29 25.20
CA THR A 188 -21.12 -10.54 24.28
C THR A 188 -21.35 -12.04 24.05
N THR A 189 -20.30 -12.87 24.05
CA THR A 189 -20.44 -14.33 23.91
C THR A 189 -21.03 -15.02 25.14
N HIS A 190 -20.88 -14.45 26.35
CA HIS A 190 -21.47 -15.00 27.57
C HIS A 190 -22.95 -14.64 27.75
N ASP A 191 -23.44 -13.57 27.10
CA ASP A 191 -24.84 -13.12 27.17
C ASP A 191 -25.73 -13.72 26.05
N ALA A 192 -25.13 -14.26 24.99
CA ALA A 192 -25.85 -14.91 23.88
C ALA A 192 -26.39 -16.32 24.20
N GLY A 193 -26.19 -16.82 25.43
CA GLY A 193 -26.63 -18.14 25.89
C GLY A 193 -28.07 -18.21 26.40
N LYS A 194 -28.87 -17.14 26.30
CA LYS A 194 -30.27 -17.11 26.80
C LYS A 194 -31.28 -16.76 25.71
N GLU A 195 -31.63 -17.77 24.94
CA GLU A 195 -32.90 -18.06 24.23
C GLU A 195 -33.75 -16.97 23.51
N VAL A 196 -33.93 -17.23 22.19
CA VAL A 196 -35.18 -17.38 21.41
C VAL A 196 -35.85 -16.16 20.70
N ASN A 197 -36.05 -16.36 19.37
CA ASN A 197 -37.00 -15.80 18.39
C ASN A 197 -37.39 -14.31 18.44
N ALA A 198 -37.17 -13.59 17.33
CA ALA A 198 -38.24 -13.26 16.37
C ALA A 198 -37.74 -12.37 15.21
N SER A 199 -38.28 -12.68 14.04
CA SER A 199 -38.42 -11.95 12.78
C SER A 199 -38.10 -10.44 12.71
N LYS A 200 -37.42 -10.09 11.60
CA LYS A 200 -37.70 -8.98 10.64
C LYS A 200 -38.24 -7.66 11.20
N GLU A 201 -37.49 -6.58 11.03
CA GLU A 201 -37.77 -5.50 10.05
C GLU A 201 -36.76 -4.34 10.19
N CYS A 202 -36.36 -3.76 9.05
CA CYS A 202 -35.72 -2.45 8.99
C CYS A 202 -36.69 -1.36 9.44
N PRO A 203 -36.17 -0.22 9.95
CA PRO A 203 -36.58 1.04 9.32
C PRO A 203 -35.42 1.97 8.92
N GLN A 204 -35.43 2.30 7.62
CA GLN A 204 -35.30 3.64 7.02
C GLN A 204 -35.99 4.75 7.87
N LEU A 205 -35.69 6.06 7.90
CA LEU A 205 -34.83 7.06 7.24
C LEU A 205 -34.86 8.32 8.15
N LEU A 206 -33.73 9.09 8.21
CA LEU A 206 -33.53 10.57 8.13
C LEU A 206 -34.56 11.58 8.76
N PRO A 207 -34.36 12.92 8.69
CA PRO A 207 -33.27 13.79 9.20
C PRO A 207 -33.84 15.07 9.90
N VAL A 208 -33.06 15.84 10.67
CA VAL A 208 -33.34 17.30 10.80
C VAL A 208 -32.08 18.12 11.13
N ASP A 209 -31.86 19.16 10.32
CA ASP A 209 -30.99 20.32 10.51
C ASP A 209 -31.32 21.14 11.77
N VAL A 210 -30.40 22.00 12.23
CA VAL A 210 -30.65 23.45 12.45
C VAL A 210 -29.36 24.19 12.86
N ASN A 211 -29.17 25.33 12.20
CA ASN A 211 -28.12 26.35 12.33
C ASN A 211 -28.09 27.10 13.68
N THR A 212 -26.91 27.65 13.98
CA THR A 212 -26.62 28.75 14.93
C THR A 212 -27.31 30.07 14.49
N PRO A 213 -27.53 31.02 15.42
CA PRO A 213 -26.67 32.22 15.43
C PRO A 213 -26.39 32.81 16.84
N GLY A 214 -25.26 33.53 16.99
CA GLY A 214 -25.03 34.52 18.08
C GLY A 214 -25.73 35.87 17.77
N PRO A 215 -25.65 36.94 18.60
CA PRO A 215 -24.36 37.60 18.94
C PRO A 215 -24.26 38.38 20.30
N THR A 216 -23.03 38.88 20.57
CA THR A 216 -22.62 40.15 21.24
C THR A 216 -22.89 40.47 22.74
N GLY A 217 -21.82 40.90 23.46
CA GLY A 217 -21.91 42.01 24.45
C GLY A 217 -21.11 41.92 25.78
N SER A 218 -19.88 42.46 25.78
CA SER A 218 -19.24 43.35 26.80
C SER A 218 -19.05 43.04 28.31
N LEU A 219 -17.79 43.30 28.74
CA LEU A 219 -17.29 44.04 29.93
C LEU A 219 -16.88 43.34 31.27
N ALA A 220 -15.61 43.66 31.62
CA ALA A 220 -15.01 44.00 32.94
C ALA A 220 -14.74 42.87 33.96
N GLU A 221 -13.45 42.60 34.26
CA GLU A 221 -12.71 42.98 35.50
C GLU A 221 -12.69 41.78 36.49
N GLN A 222 -11.63 41.40 37.22
CA GLN A 222 -10.45 42.07 37.77
C GLN A 222 -9.46 40.98 38.27
N GLY A 223 -8.17 41.32 38.43
CA GLY A 223 -7.41 40.94 39.63
C GLY A 223 -6.39 39.80 39.55
N SER A 224 -5.17 40.15 39.12
CA SER A 224 -3.90 39.52 39.56
C SER A 224 -3.74 39.64 41.09
N ILE A 225 -3.08 38.72 41.80
CA ILE A 225 -1.71 38.87 42.35
C ILE A 225 -1.29 37.54 43.01
N ALA A 226 -0.11 37.03 42.67
CA ALA A 226 0.77 36.22 43.53
C ALA A 226 1.90 37.15 44.07
N PRO A 227 2.80 36.80 45.02
CA PRO A 227 3.12 35.49 45.61
C PRO A 227 3.27 35.56 47.15
N THR A 228 3.74 34.50 47.83
CA THR A 228 4.94 34.52 48.72
C THR A 228 5.14 33.14 49.40
N THR A 229 6.40 32.72 49.37
CA THR A 229 7.09 31.58 49.98
C THR A 229 7.05 31.57 51.52
N THR A 230 6.92 30.38 52.13
CA THR A 230 7.57 30.04 53.42
C THR A 230 7.54 28.53 53.68
N THR A 231 8.72 27.93 53.84
CA THR A 231 8.99 26.70 54.61
C THR A 231 9.20 27.06 56.09
N PRO A 232 8.91 26.15 57.04
CA PRO A 232 10.01 25.46 57.72
C PRO A 232 9.75 23.98 58.13
N THR A 233 10.85 23.32 58.43
CA THR A 233 11.15 21.97 58.94
C THR A 233 10.52 21.64 60.32
N ASP A 234 10.15 20.38 60.59
CA ASP A 234 10.77 19.49 61.63
C ASP A 234 9.90 18.25 62.03
N THR A 235 10.60 17.14 62.30
CA THR A 235 10.28 15.96 63.15
C THR A 235 9.17 14.94 62.76
N GLY A 236 9.58 13.66 62.65
CA GLY A 236 8.71 12.47 62.71
C GLY A 236 8.21 12.15 64.14
N PRO A 237 7.44 11.06 64.38
CA PRO A 237 7.87 9.70 64.02
C PRO A 237 6.78 8.76 63.43
N ASP A 238 7.29 7.71 62.79
CA ASP A 238 6.82 6.31 62.70
C ASP A 238 5.31 6.00 62.87
N ILE A 239 4.65 5.69 61.75
CA ILE A 239 3.53 4.72 61.73
C ILE A 239 3.81 3.72 60.61
N THR A 240 4.20 2.52 61.04
CA THR A 240 4.23 1.29 60.25
C THR A 240 2.83 1.00 59.70
N VAL A 241 2.65 1.13 58.38
CA VAL A 241 1.54 0.51 57.65
C VAL A 241 2.13 -0.40 56.58
N GLN A 242 2.11 -1.70 56.87
CA GLN A 242 2.24 -2.75 55.87
C GLN A 242 1.08 -2.61 54.87
N GLY A 243 1.40 -2.35 53.61
CA GLY A 243 0.36 -2.26 52.58
C GLY A 243 0.92 -2.19 51.17
N GLY A 244 0.73 -3.28 50.42
CA GLY A 244 0.63 -3.23 48.96
C GLY A 244 1.95 -3.29 48.20
N GLN A 245 2.40 -4.51 47.92
CA GLN A 245 3.35 -4.79 46.86
C GLN A 245 2.90 -4.11 45.56
N THR A 246 3.58 -3.04 45.17
CA THR A 246 3.53 -2.55 43.80
C THR A 246 4.25 -3.58 42.95
N ARG A 247 3.49 -4.50 42.35
CA ARG A 247 3.98 -5.39 41.31
C ARG A 247 4.44 -4.51 40.15
N THR A 248 5.73 -4.26 40.04
CA THR A 248 6.34 -3.80 38.78
C THR A 248 6.36 -4.99 37.85
N ASP A 249 5.36 -5.09 36.97
CA ASP A 249 5.41 -6.00 35.82
C ASP A 249 6.70 -5.69 35.05
N THR A 250 7.66 -6.62 35.09
CA THR A 250 8.88 -6.58 34.27
C THR A 250 8.48 -6.85 32.82
N GLU A 251 7.84 -5.88 32.16
CA GLU A 251 7.67 -5.89 30.72
C GLU A 251 9.06 -5.76 30.09
N GLN A 252 9.47 -6.77 29.31
CA GLN A 252 10.74 -6.70 28.58
C GLN A 252 10.74 -5.45 27.68
N PRO A 253 11.90 -4.78 27.52
CA PRO A 253 11.99 -3.58 26.70
C PRO A 253 11.60 -3.92 25.26
N LEU A 254 10.54 -3.30 24.77
CA LEU A 254 10.07 -3.46 23.39
C LEU A 254 10.88 -2.56 22.47
N ASN A 255 11.39 -3.14 21.39
CA ASN A 255 12.15 -2.43 20.37
C ASN A 255 11.28 -2.28 19.11
N PHE A 256 11.34 -1.10 18.49
CA PHE A 256 10.53 -0.75 17.33
C PHE A 256 11.38 -0.73 16.07
N TYR A 257 10.85 -1.29 14.98
CA TYR A 257 11.54 -1.35 13.71
C TYR A 257 10.63 -1.04 12.52
N LEU A 258 11.07 -0.17 11.61
CA LEU A 258 10.38 0.09 10.35
C LEU A 258 10.78 -0.95 9.29
N HIS A 259 9.79 -1.52 8.61
CA HIS A 259 10.04 -2.35 7.44
C HIS A 259 10.45 -1.51 6.23
N LEU A 260 11.59 -1.81 5.61
CA LEU A 260 12.02 -1.16 4.38
C LEU A 260 11.49 -1.90 3.14
N PRO A 261 10.68 -1.25 2.28
CA PRO A 261 10.17 -1.87 1.07
C PRO A 261 11.22 -1.92 -0.05
N ARG A 262 11.03 -2.86 -0.98
CA ARG A 262 11.87 -3.10 -2.17
C ARG A 262 13.35 -3.37 -1.83
N CYS A 263 13.61 -4.02 -0.71
CA CYS A 263 14.93 -4.56 -0.43
C CYS A 263 15.11 -5.90 -1.15
N ILE A 264 16.22 -6.08 -1.84
CA ILE A 264 16.60 -7.32 -2.53
C ILE A 264 17.27 -8.23 -1.48
N SER A 265 16.49 -8.70 -0.52
CA SER A 265 16.94 -9.61 0.52
C SER A 265 15.91 -10.71 0.71
N ARG A 266 16.37 -11.91 1.09
CA ARG A 266 15.50 -13.03 1.45
C ARG A 266 14.67 -12.73 2.70
N ASN A 267 15.27 -11.99 3.63
CA ASN A 267 14.68 -11.67 4.92
C ASN A 267 14.17 -10.23 4.92
N PRO A 268 13.07 -9.92 5.64
CA PRO A 268 12.59 -8.56 5.78
C PRO A 268 13.69 -7.66 6.37
N VAL A 269 13.96 -6.54 5.70
CA VAL A 269 14.95 -5.57 6.17
C VAL A 269 14.28 -4.56 7.10
N LEU A 270 14.89 -4.34 8.26
CA LEU A 270 14.35 -3.57 9.37
C LEU A 270 15.27 -2.41 9.76
N ALA A 271 14.70 -1.20 9.87
CA ALA A 271 15.36 -0.01 10.41
C ALA A 271 14.94 0.23 11.86
N THR A 272 15.90 0.37 12.76
CA THR A 272 15.62 0.70 14.17
C THR A 272 14.93 2.06 14.29
N LEU A 273 13.88 2.12 15.12
CA LEU A 273 13.14 3.33 15.45
C LEU A 273 13.26 3.63 16.96
N SER A 274 13.21 4.91 17.30
CA SER A 274 13.11 5.34 18.70
C SER A 274 11.66 5.36 19.15
N GLU A 275 11.40 4.95 20.39
CA GLU A 275 10.07 5.00 21.01
C GLU A 275 9.55 6.44 21.16
N THR A 276 10.45 7.39 21.41
CA THR A 276 10.12 8.80 21.69
C THR A 276 9.95 9.65 20.44
N SER A 277 10.41 9.16 19.28
CA SER A 277 10.27 9.87 18.01
C SER A 277 8.83 9.86 17.54
N THR A 278 8.39 10.96 16.93
CA THR A 278 7.06 11.04 16.33
C THR A 278 6.97 10.15 15.09
N ILE A 279 5.76 9.80 14.68
CA ILE A 279 5.56 9.04 13.44
C ILE A 279 6.25 9.71 12.26
N THR A 280 6.08 11.02 12.08
CA THR A 280 6.74 11.72 10.95
C THR A 280 8.24 11.59 10.98
N GLN A 281 8.87 11.78 12.15
CA GLN A 281 10.32 11.64 12.30
C GLN A 281 10.79 10.21 11.98
N CYS A 282 10.01 9.19 12.36
CA CYS A 282 10.31 7.80 12.02
C CYS A 282 10.25 7.53 10.51
N LEU A 283 9.44 8.30 9.78
CA LEU A 283 9.20 8.15 8.34
C LEU A 283 10.04 9.08 7.47
N THR A 284 10.61 10.14 8.04
CA THR A 284 11.48 11.10 7.35
C THR A 284 12.68 10.39 6.72
N GLN A 285 12.97 10.73 5.45
CA GLN A 285 14.02 10.10 4.64
C GLN A 285 13.83 8.59 4.41
N ARG A 286 12.62 8.07 4.64
CA ARG A 286 12.27 6.66 4.38
C ARG A 286 11.35 6.55 3.17
N ARG A 287 11.39 5.36 2.56
CA ARG A 287 10.42 4.95 1.55
C ARG A 287 9.34 4.09 2.19
N ILE A 288 8.09 4.37 1.87
CA ILE A 288 6.92 3.69 2.40
C ILE A 288 6.08 3.19 1.22
N LEU A 289 5.62 1.94 1.29
CA LEU A 289 4.63 1.40 0.36
C LEU A 289 3.24 1.54 0.98
N GLU A 290 2.41 2.43 0.45
CA GLU A 290 1.04 2.78 0.85
C GLU A 290 0.88 3.37 2.26
N TYR A 291 1.35 2.65 3.27
CA TYR A 291 1.39 3.04 4.69
C TYR A 291 2.54 2.29 5.41
N PRO A 292 3.07 2.79 6.55
CA PRO A 292 4.19 2.15 7.23
C PRO A 292 3.81 0.81 7.90
N THR A 293 4.78 -0.11 7.91
CA THR A 293 4.72 -1.38 8.66
C THR A 293 5.81 -1.36 9.72
N VAL A 294 5.43 -1.48 11.00
CA VAL A 294 6.30 -1.40 12.16
C VAL A 294 6.31 -2.75 12.88
N TYR A 295 7.49 -3.32 13.06
CA TYR A 295 7.72 -4.52 13.86
C TYR A 295 8.02 -4.11 15.31
N VAL A 296 7.45 -4.85 16.26
CA VAL A 296 7.71 -4.68 17.69
C VAL A 296 8.25 -5.99 18.22
N LEU A 297 9.56 -6.00 18.52
CA LEU A 297 10.31 -7.20 18.90
C LEU A 297 10.98 -6.98 20.26
N PRO A 298 11.09 -8.01 21.12
CA PRO A 298 11.79 -7.88 22.40
C PRO A 298 13.31 -7.77 22.23
N GLN A 299 13.86 -8.26 21.12
CA GLN A 299 15.30 -8.23 20.86
C GLN A 299 15.75 -6.84 20.39
N PRO A 300 16.88 -6.30 20.91
CA PRO A 300 17.51 -5.09 20.40
C PRO A 300 18.12 -5.30 19.01
N ALA A 301 18.48 -4.19 18.35
CA ALA A 301 18.93 -4.17 16.96
C ALA A 301 20.18 -5.05 16.72
N ASP A 302 21.04 -5.17 17.74
CA ASP A 302 22.29 -5.94 17.68
C ASP A 302 22.08 -7.44 17.83
N SER A 303 20.94 -7.88 18.35
CA SER A 303 20.60 -9.29 18.55
C SER A 303 19.31 -9.68 17.82
N LEU A 304 19.04 -9.06 16.67
CA LEU A 304 17.91 -9.41 15.82
C LEU A 304 18.04 -10.87 15.32
N PRO A 305 16.95 -11.67 15.35
CA PRO A 305 16.97 -13.03 14.83
C PRO A 305 17.33 -13.11 13.35
N ASP A 306 17.93 -14.23 12.92
CA ASP A 306 18.31 -14.50 11.52
C ASP A 306 17.13 -14.49 10.53
N THR A 307 15.89 -14.51 11.02
CA THR A 307 14.69 -14.33 10.20
C THR A 307 14.53 -12.91 9.67
N TYR A 308 15.25 -11.95 10.25
CA TYR A 308 15.24 -10.55 9.87
C TYR A 308 16.65 -10.11 9.45
N MET A 309 16.73 -8.96 8.79
CA MET A 309 18.00 -8.34 8.42
C MET A 309 17.99 -6.88 8.88
N SER A 310 19.05 -6.45 9.54
CA SER A 310 19.17 -5.04 9.92
C SER A 310 19.46 -4.17 8.69
N GLU A 311 18.99 -2.92 8.73
CA GLU A 311 19.23 -1.94 7.68
C GLU A 311 20.73 -1.74 7.40
N GLY A 312 21.56 -1.72 8.45
CA GLY A 312 23.01 -1.62 8.34
C GLY A 312 23.64 -2.82 7.63
N ALA A 313 23.19 -4.04 7.96
CA ALA A 313 23.66 -5.25 7.27
C ALA A 313 23.28 -5.24 5.79
N TYR A 314 22.04 -4.87 5.46
CA TYR A 314 21.57 -4.77 4.08
C TYR A 314 22.38 -3.74 3.27
N ARG A 315 22.71 -2.57 3.85
CA ARG A 315 23.55 -1.58 3.17
C ARG A 315 24.95 -2.11 2.86
N ARG A 316 25.58 -2.84 3.78
CA ARG A 316 26.91 -3.43 3.56
C ARG A 316 26.86 -4.47 2.45
N GLN A 317 25.85 -5.35 2.48
CA GLN A 317 25.66 -6.34 1.43
C GLN A 317 25.53 -5.68 0.05
N LEU A 318 24.67 -4.66 -0.09
CA LEU A 318 24.56 -3.93 -1.36
C LEU A 318 25.87 -3.28 -1.78
N GLN A 319 26.65 -2.74 -0.84
CA GLN A 319 27.94 -2.13 -1.15
C GLN A 319 28.95 -3.15 -1.65
N ASP A 320 28.97 -4.34 -1.06
CA ASP A 320 29.88 -5.41 -1.46
C ASP A 320 29.43 -6.05 -2.79
N ASP A 321 28.12 -6.26 -2.97
CA ASP A 321 27.55 -6.69 -4.26
C ASP A 321 27.94 -5.70 -5.36
N ASN A 322 27.76 -4.39 -5.13
CA ASN A 322 28.13 -3.35 -6.09
C ASN A 322 29.64 -3.31 -6.41
N LYS A 323 30.51 -3.59 -5.43
CA LYS A 323 31.97 -3.71 -5.69
C LYS A 323 32.29 -4.95 -6.51
N ASN A 324 31.53 -6.02 -6.32
CA ASN A 324 31.73 -7.30 -6.99
C ASN A 324 31.05 -7.35 -8.37
N VAL A 325 30.26 -6.34 -8.75
CA VAL A 325 29.72 -6.22 -10.10
C VAL A 325 30.86 -6.02 -11.10
N ASN A 326 31.11 -7.05 -11.91
CA ASN A 326 32.04 -6.96 -13.02
C ASN A 326 31.39 -6.20 -14.19
N ILE A 327 31.57 -4.88 -14.21
CA ILE A 327 31.02 -3.98 -15.24
C ILE A 327 31.37 -4.47 -16.65
N ALA A 328 32.58 -5.01 -16.85
CA ALA A 328 33.03 -5.52 -18.15
C ALA A 328 32.22 -6.76 -18.59
N GLU A 329 31.76 -7.59 -17.66
CA GLU A 329 30.91 -8.74 -17.98
C GLU A 329 29.49 -8.32 -18.37
N ILE A 330 28.92 -7.34 -17.66
CA ILE A 330 27.61 -6.76 -17.98
C ILE A 330 27.63 -6.09 -19.36
N VAL A 331 28.68 -5.32 -19.68
CA VAL A 331 28.83 -4.69 -20.99
C VAL A 331 28.98 -5.73 -22.09
N ARG A 332 29.74 -6.81 -21.85
CA ARG A 332 29.86 -7.93 -22.79
C ARG A 332 28.54 -8.64 -23.03
N SER A 333 27.74 -8.90 -21.99
CA SER A 333 26.44 -9.55 -22.14
C SER A 333 25.43 -8.66 -22.86
N ALA A 334 25.39 -7.36 -22.53
CA ALA A 334 24.52 -6.40 -23.20
C ALA A 334 24.88 -6.20 -24.68
N ALA A 335 26.18 -6.17 -25.01
CA ALA A 335 26.66 -6.11 -26.40
C ALA A 335 26.36 -7.40 -27.20
N ALA A 336 26.31 -8.55 -26.53
CA ALA A 336 25.93 -9.82 -27.15
C ALA A 336 24.43 -9.92 -27.43
N GLU A 337 23.57 -9.33 -26.59
CA GLU A 337 22.12 -9.31 -26.75
C GLU A 337 21.65 -8.29 -27.81
N VAL A 338 22.29 -7.12 -27.87
CA VAL A 338 22.06 -6.12 -28.91
C VAL A 338 22.93 -6.48 -30.11
N GLY A 339 22.51 -7.45 -30.93
CA GLY A 339 23.24 -8.09 -32.04
C GLY A 339 24.00 -7.16 -33.01
N GLY A 340 25.08 -6.57 -32.52
CA GLY A 340 26.04 -5.77 -33.26
C GLY A 340 27.08 -6.71 -33.85
N ARG A 341 27.03 -6.86 -35.18
CA ARG A 341 28.04 -7.54 -35.97
C ARG A 341 29.44 -7.09 -35.54
N SER A 342 30.25 -8.05 -35.07
CA SER A 342 31.72 -8.03 -35.07
C SER A 342 32.37 -6.64 -35.01
N ALA A 343 32.27 -5.96 -33.87
CA ALA A 343 33.21 -4.90 -33.55
C ALA A 343 34.34 -5.52 -32.74
N ARG A 344 35.54 -5.53 -33.33
CA ARG A 344 36.80 -5.99 -32.74
C ARG A 344 36.94 -5.49 -31.31
N THR A 345 37.00 -6.41 -30.36
CA THR A 345 37.08 -6.15 -28.92
C THR A 345 38.42 -5.55 -28.47
N ASP A 346 39.43 -5.48 -29.35
CA ASP A 346 40.77 -5.00 -29.00
C ASP A 346 40.98 -3.48 -29.18
N GLU A 347 40.13 -2.77 -29.93
CA GLU A 347 40.32 -1.32 -30.19
C GLU A 347 39.47 -0.40 -29.29
N LEU A 348 38.46 -0.92 -28.58
CA LEU A 348 37.66 -0.13 -27.63
C LEU A 348 38.33 0.04 -26.26
N HIS A 349 39.27 -0.83 -25.91
CA HIS A 349 40.00 -0.72 -24.64
C HIS A 349 41.11 0.35 -24.67
N ALA A 350 41.44 0.89 -25.85
CA ALA A 350 42.44 1.93 -26.03
C ALA A 350 41.84 3.36 -26.09
N LEU A 351 40.52 3.52 -26.13
CA LEU A 351 39.84 4.83 -26.20
C LEU A 351 38.99 5.17 -24.96
N GLN A 352 38.98 4.31 -23.94
CA GLN A 352 38.24 4.56 -22.70
C GLN A 352 39.14 4.75 -21.48
N GLU A 353 40.35 5.27 -21.69
CA GLU A 353 41.12 6.00 -20.66
C GLU A 353 41.10 7.52 -20.89
N GLU A 354 40.27 8.03 -21.81
CA GLU A 354 39.90 9.43 -21.75
C GLU A 354 38.98 9.64 -20.54
N ARG A 355 39.59 10.12 -19.45
CA ARG A 355 38.94 10.76 -18.30
C ARG A 355 37.57 11.29 -18.69
N LEU A 356 36.52 10.55 -18.35
CA LEU A 356 35.16 11.04 -18.43
C LEU A 356 35.10 12.32 -17.58
N ASP A 357 34.94 13.47 -18.23
CA ASP A 357 34.97 14.76 -17.55
C ASP A 357 33.77 14.85 -16.61
N GLU A 358 34.06 14.78 -15.30
CA GLU A 358 33.06 14.83 -14.23
C GLU A 358 32.13 16.05 -14.38
N LYS A 359 32.62 17.17 -14.92
CA LYS A 359 31.81 18.36 -15.19
C LYS A 359 30.81 18.15 -16.31
N ALA A 360 31.17 17.42 -17.36
CA ALA A 360 30.28 17.12 -18.47
C ALA A 360 29.13 16.18 -18.03
N ILE A 361 29.45 15.19 -17.18
CA ILE A 361 28.44 14.31 -16.57
C ILE A 361 27.49 15.13 -15.67
N LEU A 362 28.02 16.03 -14.85
CA LEU A 362 27.22 16.90 -13.97
C LEU A 362 26.32 17.86 -14.75
N GLU A 363 26.79 18.38 -15.89
CA GLU A 363 25.99 19.21 -16.79
C GLU A 363 24.85 18.42 -17.45
N MET A 364 25.14 17.21 -17.93
CA MET A 364 24.14 16.32 -18.53
C MET A 364 23.06 15.94 -17.50
N LEU A 365 23.46 15.54 -16.29
CA LEU A 365 22.52 15.21 -15.22
C LEU A 365 21.67 16.42 -14.80
N LYS A 366 22.25 17.62 -14.75
CA LYS A 366 21.48 18.86 -14.48
C LYS A 366 20.48 19.17 -15.58
N ARG A 367 20.80 18.92 -16.85
CA ARG A 367 19.86 19.06 -17.97
C ARG A 367 18.70 18.08 -17.84
N ASP A 368 18.97 16.82 -17.53
CA ASP A 368 17.93 15.79 -17.41
C ASP A 368 17.02 16.01 -16.19
N VAL A 369 17.60 16.45 -15.06
CA VAL A 369 16.81 16.88 -13.89
C VAL A 369 15.92 18.07 -14.27
N ASN A 370 16.45 19.09 -14.95
CA ASN A 370 15.64 20.23 -15.38
C ASN A 370 14.57 19.87 -16.43
N ALA A 371 14.82 18.86 -17.28
CA ALA A 371 13.86 18.37 -18.26
C ALA A 371 12.68 17.63 -17.60
N GLN A 372 12.85 17.07 -16.40
CA GLN A 372 11.76 16.51 -15.60
C GLN A 372 10.93 17.56 -14.85
N TYR A 373 11.40 18.82 -14.75
CA TYR A 373 10.73 19.90 -13.99
C TYR A 373 10.13 21.02 -14.86
N MET A 374 10.10 20.89 -16.19
CA MET A 374 9.26 21.70 -17.10
C MET A 374 8.03 20.91 -17.55
#